data_AF-E7RGH1-F1
#
_entry.id   AF-E7RGH1-F1
#
_cell.length_a   1.000
_cell.length_b   1.000
_cell.length_c   1.000
_cell.angle_alpha   90.00
_cell.angle_beta   90.00
_cell.angle_gamma   90.00
#
_symmetry.space_group_name_H-M   'P 1'
#
loop_
_entity.id
_entity.type
_entity.pdbx_description
1 polymer ?
#
loop_
_entity_poly.entity_id
_entity_poly.type
_entity_poly.pdbx_seq_one_letter_code
_entity_poly.pdbx_strand_id
1 'polypeptide(L)'
;MYKVQEVAKIAGVSVRTLHHYDSIGLLKPSNIGTNRYRYYNGEDLKLLQQILFLKELNFSLKKIQELVADGFDREYALSQHIDLLEQKKQRIEKLIQNAERTQQELQGLESLTDQERFSAFVSSKAEDLMEKYQKPETSSITESLEIQKENSFANVKTHEESAVAVAVAPVETAASEEAVSASSEPAVEKEEEDLEEINREGDRIYNTVASLMHLPPQTEAVQQEMKAYYTLLNRFYECSPKMFRGLGDLYASDSRFASNIDQHGQGLAKYLKDAMYVYAEGLQDA
;
A
#
# COMPACT_ATOMS: atom_id res chain seq x y z
N MET A 1 22.94 10.60 -2.41
CA MET A 1 21.57 11.05 -2.11
C MET A 1 20.69 10.48 -3.20
N TYR A 2 19.60 9.82 -2.85
CA TYR A 2 18.67 9.15 -3.74
C TYR A 2 17.33 9.85 -3.69
N LYS A 3 16.69 10.06 -4.84
CA LYS A 3 15.31 10.54 -4.91
C LYS A 3 14.34 9.43 -4.50
N VAL A 4 13.14 9.80 -4.05
CA VAL A 4 12.10 8.85 -3.63
C VAL A 4 11.82 7.74 -4.66
N GLN A 5 11.82 8.06 -5.96
CA GLN A 5 11.61 7.08 -7.03
C GLN A 5 12.77 6.09 -7.17
N GLU A 6 14.01 6.56 -7.04
CA GLU A 6 15.20 5.69 -7.07
C GLU A 6 15.17 4.73 -5.88
N VAL A 7 14.81 5.23 -4.68
CA VAL A 7 14.67 4.39 -3.49
C VAL A 7 13.55 3.37 -3.66
N ALA A 8 12.39 3.78 -4.20
CA ALA A 8 11.27 2.90 -4.50
C ALA A 8 11.70 1.75 -5.43
N LYS A 9 12.44 2.07 -6.50
CA LYS A 9 12.97 1.10 -7.46
C LYS A 9 14.00 0.16 -6.83
N ILE A 10 14.92 0.68 -6.02
CA ILE A 10 15.96 -0.11 -5.34
C ILE A 10 15.35 -1.07 -4.31
N ALA A 11 14.43 -0.57 -3.49
CA ALA A 11 13.84 -1.33 -2.39
C ALA A 11 12.64 -2.19 -2.81
N GLY A 12 12.19 -2.10 -4.07
CA GLY A 12 11.03 -2.85 -4.56
C GLY A 12 9.71 -2.44 -3.89
N VAL A 13 9.61 -1.19 -3.42
CA VAL A 13 8.42 -0.66 -2.75
C VAL A 13 7.80 0.46 -3.57
N SER A 14 6.50 0.67 -3.44
CA SER A 14 5.84 1.79 -4.11
C SER A 14 6.28 3.14 -3.51
N VAL A 15 6.30 4.19 -4.33
CA VAL A 15 6.50 5.58 -3.86
C VAL A 15 5.46 5.95 -2.79
N ARG A 16 4.21 5.48 -2.95
CA ARG A 16 3.14 5.63 -1.96
C ARG A 16 3.51 5.07 -0.60
N THR A 17 4.20 3.92 -0.56
CA THR A 17 4.68 3.30 0.69
C THR A 17 5.71 4.20 1.38
N LEU A 18 6.65 4.78 0.62
CA LEU A 18 7.67 5.68 1.18
C LEU A 18 7.05 6.98 1.70
N HIS A 19 6.09 7.56 0.98
CA HIS A 19 5.33 8.72 1.47
C HIS A 19 4.48 8.38 2.71
N HIS A 20 3.90 7.19 2.77
CA HIS A 20 3.20 6.74 3.96
C HIS A 20 4.16 6.63 5.16
N TYR A 21 5.34 6.03 4.98
CA TYR A 21 6.34 5.94 6.05
C TYR A 21 6.83 7.32 6.52
N ASP A 22 6.94 8.29 5.62
CA ASP A 22 7.23 9.68 5.97
C ASP A 22 6.07 10.30 6.78
N SER A 23 4.82 10.11 6.34
CA SER A 23 3.63 10.68 7.00
C SER A 23 3.42 10.18 8.44
N ILE A 24 3.73 8.91 8.70
CA ILE A 24 3.65 8.32 10.05
C ILE A 24 4.94 8.55 10.87
N GLY A 25 5.95 9.19 10.27
CA GLY A 25 7.23 9.48 10.91
C GLY A 25 8.13 8.26 11.12
N LEU A 26 7.90 7.17 10.37
CA LEU A 26 8.68 5.93 10.44
C LEU A 26 9.98 6.01 9.63
N LEU A 27 9.95 6.66 8.47
CA LEU A 27 11.12 6.90 7.64
C LEU A 27 11.06 8.31 7.05
N LYS A 28 11.88 9.22 7.60
CA LYS A 28 11.96 10.60 7.13
C LYS A 28 13.11 10.77 6.13
N PRO A 29 12.94 11.58 5.08
CA PRO A 29 14.05 11.90 4.18
C PRO A 29 15.11 12.74 4.90
N SER A 30 16.38 12.43 4.68
CA SER A 30 17.50 13.21 5.22
C SER A 30 17.56 14.66 4.72
N ASN A 31 17.04 14.93 3.52
CA ASN A 31 16.98 16.29 2.99
C ASN A 31 15.70 16.51 2.19
N ILE A 32 15.08 17.67 2.39
CA ILE A 32 14.02 18.17 1.54
C ILE A 32 14.62 19.32 0.74
N GLY A 33 14.73 19.13 -0.57
CA GLY A 33 15.30 20.13 -1.47
C GLY A 33 14.47 21.41 -1.51
N THR A 34 15.02 22.49 -2.05
CA THR A 34 14.31 23.75 -2.27
C THR A 34 13.11 23.60 -3.22
N ASN A 35 13.14 22.57 -4.05
CA ASN A 35 12.06 22.09 -4.92
C ASN A 35 11.03 21.19 -4.21
N ARG A 36 11.13 21.01 -2.89
CA ARG A 36 10.33 20.09 -2.06
C ARG A 36 10.52 18.61 -2.36
N TYR A 37 11.51 18.22 -3.18
CA TYR A 37 11.82 16.82 -3.39
C TYR A 37 12.48 16.18 -2.16
N ARG A 38 12.08 14.93 -1.90
CA ARG A 38 12.60 14.10 -0.81
C ARG A 38 13.86 13.38 -1.27
N TYR A 39 14.94 13.60 -0.53
CA TYR A 39 16.22 12.95 -0.76
C TYR A 39 16.59 12.08 0.43
N TYR A 40 16.93 10.83 0.13
CA TYR A 40 17.33 9.82 1.08
C TYR A 40 18.83 9.56 0.96
N ASN A 41 19.53 9.43 2.08
CA ASN A 41 20.94 9.05 2.09
C ASN A 41 21.12 7.54 2.36
N GLY A 42 22.36 7.07 2.41
CA GLY A 42 22.64 5.65 2.67
C GLY A 42 22.17 5.16 4.04
N GLU A 43 22.11 6.02 5.06
CA GLU A 43 21.59 5.67 6.37
C GLU A 43 20.06 5.51 6.36
N ASP A 44 19.36 6.33 5.58
CA ASP A 44 17.91 6.18 5.38
C ASP A 44 17.58 4.87 4.67
N LEU A 45 18.39 4.45 3.68
CA LEU A 45 18.23 3.18 3.00
C LEU A 45 18.48 1.99 3.94
N LYS A 46 19.47 2.10 4.83
CA LYS A 46 19.74 1.11 5.87
C LYS A 46 18.57 0.98 6.83
N LEU A 47 17.95 2.10 7.22
CA LEU A 47 16.75 2.11 8.07
C LEU A 47 15.53 1.53 7.32
N LEU A 48 15.34 1.88 6.05
CA LEU A 48 14.29 1.32 5.21
C LEU A 48 14.40 -0.21 5.12
N GLN A 49 15.60 -0.73 4.89
CA GLN A 49 15.83 -2.18 4.86
C GLN A 49 15.39 -2.85 6.17
N GLN A 50 15.71 -2.24 7.31
CA GLN A 50 15.32 -2.75 8.62
C GLN A 50 13.79 -2.74 8.82
N ILE A 51 13.12 -1.67 8.41
CA ILE A 51 11.65 -1.59 8.43
C ILE A 51 11.04 -2.71 7.60
N LEU A 52 11.61 -3.00 6.42
CA LEU A 52 11.12 -4.07 5.54
C LEU A 52 11.32 -5.46 6.15
N PHE A 53 12.45 -5.72 6.82
CA PHE A 53 12.64 -6.98 7.55
C PHE A 53 11.60 -7.19 8.64
N LEU A 54 11.30 -6.16 9.43
CA LEU A 54 10.27 -6.25 10.47
C LEU A 54 8.86 -6.42 9.88
N LYS A 55 8.61 -5.81 8.73
CA LYS A 55 7.33 -5.98 8.02
C LYS A 55 7.11 -7.42 7.54
N GLU A 56 8.15 -8.10 7.06
CA GLU A 56 8.11 -9.51 6.63
C GLU A 56 7.77 -10.48 7.79
N LEU A 57 7.99 -10.03 9.02
CA LEU A 57 7.63 -10.77 10.24
C LEU A 57 6.20 -10.46 10.73
N ASN A 58 5.41 -9.72 9.94
CA ASN A 58 4.06 -9.29 10.27
C ASN A 58 3.97 -8.36 11.50
N PHE A 59 5.05 -7.65 11.84
CA PHE A 59 4.95 -6.59 12.85
C PHE A 59 4.09 -5.43 12.33
N SER A 60 3.26 -4.88 13.21
CA SER A 60 2.49 -3.67 12.91
C SER A 60 3.42 -2.47 12.79
N LEU A 61 3.08 -1.52 11.90
CA LEU A 61 3.89 -0.30 11.69
C LEU A 61 4.12 0.49 12.99
N LYS A 62 3.12 0.50 13.88
CA LYS A 62 3.22 1.12 15.21
C LYS A 62 4.32 0.46 16.06
N LYS A 63 4.40 -0.88 16.04
CA LYS A 63 5.41 -1.59 16.83
C LYS A 63 6.81 -1.43 16.23
N ILE A 64 6.92 -1.38 14.90
CA ILE A 64 8.18 -1.07 14.22
C ILE A 64 8.68 0.32 14.64
N GLN A 65 7.78 1.30 14.73
CA GLN A 65 8.13 2.65 15.18
C GLN A 65 8.64 2.68 16.63
N GLU A 66 7.98 1.97 17.56
CA GLU A 66 8.44 1.83 18.96
C GLU A 66 9.83 1.18 19.01
N LEU A 67 10.04 0.07 18.30
CA LEU A 67 11.31 -0.64 18.29
C LEU A 67 12.46 0.21 17.73
N VAL A 68 12.20 1.00 16.68
CA VAL A 68 13.20 1.89 16.08
C VAL A 68 13.51 3.10 16.98
N ALA A 69 12.52 3.60 17.74
CA ALA A 69 12.69 4.78 18.61
C ALA A 69 13.54 4.50 19.86
N ASP A 70 13.46 3.31 20.43
CA ASP A 70 14.08 2.95 21.73
C ASP A 70 15.60 2.66 21.68
N GLY A 71 16.31 3.11 20.64
CA GLY A 71 17.76 2.88 20.51
C GLY A 71 18.07 1.40 20.27
N PHE A 72 17.42 0.86 19.25
CA PHE A 72 17.50 -0.52 18.82
C PHE A 72 18.94 -1.00 18.56
N ASP A 73 19.31 -2.14 19.13
CA ASP A 73 20.54 -2.82 18.75
C ASP A 73 20.32 -3.53 17.41
N ARG A 74 20.85 -2.93 16.34
CA ARG A 74 20.70 -3.42 14.97
C ARG A 74 21.30 -4.81 14.78
N GLU A 75 22.43 -5.11 15.43
CA GLU A 75 23.10 -6.39 15.28
C GLU A 75 22.30 -7.51 15.95
N TYR A 76 21.83 -7.27 17.18
CA TYR A 76 20.98 -8.21 17.90
C TYR A 76 19.67 -8.51 17.16
N ALA A 77 19.04 -7.47 16.60
CA ALA A 77 17.80 -7.68 15.89
C ALA A 77 17.93 -8.42 14.56
N LEU A 78 19.05 -8.20 13.85
CA LEU A 78 19.36 -8.94 12.64
C LEU A 78 19.64 -10.41 12.97
N SER A 79 20.33 -10.72 14.08
CA SER A 79 20.53 -12.11 14.49
C SER A 79 19.20 -12.80 14.84
N GLN A 80 18.33 -12.13 15.61
CA GLN A 80 16.98 -12.65 15.89
C GLN A 80 16.14 -12.82 14.62
N HIS A 81 16.30 -11.92 13.64
CA HIS A 81 15.62 -12.04 12.36
C HIS A 81 16.12 -13.25 11.56
N ILE A 82 17.43 -13.48 11.52
CA ILE A 82 18.03 -14.65 10.86
C ILE A 82 17.51 -15.94 11.48
N ASP A 83 17.56 -16.06 12.81
CA ASP A 83 17.08 -17.24 13.54
C ASP A 83 15.61 -17.54 13.22
N LEU A 84 14.78 -16.49 13.12
CA LEU A 84 13.37 -16.63 12.80
C LEU A 84 13.13 -17.03 11.34
N LEU A 85 13.87 -16.45 10.40
CA LEU A 85 13.82 -16.86 8.99
C LEU A 85 14.25 -18.31 8.83
N GLU A 86 15.26 -18.77 9.57
CA GLU A 86 15.67 -20.18 9.59
C GLU A 86 14.57 -21.09 10.14
N GLN A 87 13.89 -20.69 11.21
CA GLN A 87 12.74 -21.43 11.74
C GLN A 87 11.58 -21.51 10.74
N LYS A 88 11.28 -20.40 10.05
CA LYS A 88 10.28 -20.37 8.97
C LYS A 88 10.70 -21.29 7.82
N LYS A 89 11.97 -21.25 7.40
CA LYS A 89 12.52 -22.13 6.36
C LYS A 89 12.35 -23.60 6.74
N GLN A 90 12.78 -24.00 7.93
CA GLN A 90 12.64 -25.38 8.41
C GLN A 90 11.18 -25.84 8.48
N ARG A 91 10.26 -24.94 8.85
CA ARG A 91 8.82 -25.22 8.84
C ARG A 91 8.32 -25.47 7.41
N ILE A 92 8.67 -24.59 6.47
CA ILE A 92 8.28 -24.71 5.06
C ILE A 92 8.85 -26.01 4.47
N GLU A 93 10.10 -26.35 4.75
CA GLU A 93 10.72 -27.61 4.33
C GLU A 93 9.96 -28.83 4.86
N LYS A 94 9.56 -28.83 6.14
CA LYS A 94 8.72 -29.92 6.71
C LYS A 94 7.35 -30.03 6.03
N LEU A 95 6.73 -28.90 5.68
CA LEU A 95 5.45 -28.88 4.96
C LEU A 95 5.60 -29.41 3.53
N ILE A 96 6.69 -29.05 2.83
CA ILE A 96 7.00 -29.57 1.51
C ILE A 96 7.18 -31.09 1.57
N GLN A 97 7.98 -31.60 2.52
CA GLN A 97 8.18 -33.04 2.71
C GLN A 97 6.87 -33.78 3.00
N ASN A 98 5.98 -33.19 3.81
CA ASN A 98 4.67 -33.76 4.09
C ASN A 98 3.78 -33.81 2.83
N ALA A 99 3.80 -32.76 2.01
CA ALA A 99 3.09 -32.72 0.74
C ALA A 99 3.63 -33.75 -0.27
N GLU A 100 4.95 -33.90 -0.37
CA GLU A 100 5.60 -34.90 -1.21
C GLU A 100 5.22 -36.33 -0.81
N ARG A 101 5.24 -36.66 0.50
CA ARG A 101 4.81 -37.97 0.98
C ARG A 101 3.32 -38.22 0.74
N THR A 102 2.49 -37.20 0.92
CA THR A 102 1.05 -37.28 0.58
C THR A 102 0.85 -37.54 -0.91
N GLN A 103 1.66 -36.93 -1.78
CA GLN A 103 1.62 -37.20 -3.22
C GLN A 103 2.04 -38.64 -3.56
N GLN A 104 3.04 -39.19 -2.87
CA GLN A 104 3.46 -40.58 -3.03
C GLN A 104 2.38 -41.58 -2.58
N GLU A 105 1.64 -41.26 -1.51
CA GLU A 105 0.47 -42.05 -1.10
C GLU A 105 -0.63 -42.07 -2.16
N LEU A 106 -0.95 -40.91 -2.75
CA LEU A 106 -1.93 -40.83 -3.84
C LEU A 106 -1.51 -41.61 -5.09
N GLN A 107 -0.21 -41.77 -5.31
CA GLN A 107 0.36 -42.59 -6.38
C GLN A 107 0.47 -44.08 -6.02
N GLY A 108 0.08 -44.48 -4.80
CA GLY A 108 0.12 -45.86 -4.32
C GLY A 108 1.51 -46.37 -3.97
N LEU A 109 2.49 -45.48 -3.79
CA LEU A 109 3.89 -45.82 -3.49
C LEU A 109 4.16 -45.97 -1.98
N GLU A 110 3.38 -45.31 -1.13
CA GLU A 110 3.51 -45.33 0.34
C GLU A 110 2.11 -45.31 0.98
N SER A 111 1.97 -45.73 2.25
CA SER A 111 0.76 -45.53 3.04
C SER A 111 1.12 -44.73 4.28
N LEU A 112 0.53 -43.55 4.48
CA LEU A 112 0.81 -42.71 5.63
C LEU A 112 -0.24 -42.91 6.73
N THR A 113 0.22 -42.89 7.98
CA THR A 113 -0.68 -42.82 9.13
C THR A 113 -1.22 -41.40 9.32
N ASP A 114 -2.41 -41.27 9.92
CA ASP A 114 -2.99 -39.94 10.23
C ASP A 114 -2.06 -39.10 11.13
N GLN A 115 -1.28 -39.73 12.01
CA GLN A 115 -0.29 -39.03 12.82
C GLN A 115 0.83 -38.42 11.97
N GLU A 116 1.30 -39.11 10.94
CA GLU A 116 2.31 -38.58 10.02
C GLU A 116 1.76 -37.45 9.14
N ARG A 117 0.49 -37.57 8.70
CA ARG A 117 -0.21 -36.55 7.91
C ARG A 117 -0.25 -35.20 8.63
N PHE A 118 -0.55 -35.20 9.94
CA PHE A 118 -0.70 -33.97 10.70
C PHE A 118 0.56 -33.54 11.47
N SER A 119 1.63 -34.34 11.50
CA SER A 119 2.87 -34.06 12.26
C SER A 119 3.50 -32.70 11.95
N ALA A 120 3.45 -32.24 10.69
CA ALA A 120 3.99 -30.96 10.27
C ALA A 120 3.16 -29.74 10.77
N PHE A 121 1.90 -29.95 11.15
CA PHE A 121 0.97 -28.90 11.56
C PHE A 121 0.89 -28.71 13.08
N VAL A 122 1.21 -29.73 13.88
CA VAL A 122 1.03 -29.73 15.35
C VAL A 122 2.02 -28.82 16.09
N SER A 123 3.11 -28.37 15.45
CA SER A 123 4.24 -27.70 16.12
C SER A 123 4.26 -26.16 16.06
N SER A 124 3.12 -25.47 15.94
CA SER A 124 3.15 -23.99 16.01
C SER A 124 1.88 -23.35 16.59
N LYS A 125 1.93 -22.99 17.86
CA LYS A 125 1.41 -21.68 18.23
C LYS A 125 2.34 -20.65 17.59
N ALA A 126 1.87 -20.02 16.52
CA ALA A 126 2.61 -18.98 15.79
C ALA A 126 2.65 -17.64 16.56
N GLU A 127 2.50 -17.65 17.89
CA GLU A 127 2.11 -16.47 18.66
C GLU A 127 3.21 -15.86 19.55
N ASP A 128 4.36 -16.50 19.78
CA ASP A 128 5.44 -15.90 20.59
C ASP A 128 6.63 -15.38 19.76
N LEU A 129 6.33 -14.69 18.65
CA LEU A 129 7.35 -13.94 17.89
C LEU A 129 7.70 -12.59 18.54
N MET A 130 6.84 -12.13 19.45
CA MET A 130 6.93 -10.81 20.08
C MET A 130 7.95 -10.73 21.22
N GLU A 131 8.23 -11.85 21.91
CA GLU A 131 9.08 -11.86 23.11
C GLU A 131 10.58 -11.74 22.77
N LYS A 132 11.01 -12.29 21.61
CA LYS A 132 12.43 -12.34 21.22
C LYS A 132 13.04 -10.99 20.83
N TYR A 133 12.22 -9.97 20.56
CA TYR A 133 12.68 -8.64 20.15
C TYR A 133 12.79 -7.65 21.31
N GLN A 134 12.37 -8.04 22.52
CA GLN A 134 12.62 -7.26 23.72
C GLN A 134 14.00 -7.64 24.26
N LYS A 135 14.85 -6.65 24.55
CA LYS A 135 16.16 -6.87 25.19
C LYS A 135 15.97 -7.82 26.38
N PRO A 136 16.88 -8.78 26.62
CA PRO A 136 16.97 -9.37 27.95
C PRO A 136 17.30 -8.23 28.91
N GLU A 137 16.38 -7.89 29.80
CA GLU A 137 16.67 -6.98 30.89
C GLU A 137 17.89 -7.52 31.65
N THR A 138 18.91 -6.69 31.76
CA THR A 138 19.93 -6.87 32.80
C THR A 138 19.25 -6.75 34.15
N SER A 139 18.92 -7.89 34.76
CA SER A 139 18.68 -7.98 36.20
C SER A 139 19.00 -9.39 36.67
N SER A 140 20.29 -9.61 36.95
CA SER A 140 20.65 -10.52 38.02
C SER A 140 20.41 -9.80 39.34
N ILE A 141 19.74 -10.50 40.27
CA ILE A 141 19.63 -10.26 41.73
C ILE A 141 18.38 -9.49 42.17
N THR A 142 17.28 -10.22 42.36
CA THR A 142 16.59 -10.49 43.65
C THR A 142 15.32 -11.29 43.32
N GLU A 143 15.38 -12.62 43.44
CA GLU A 143 14.77 -13.35 44.57
C GLU A 143 13.30 -12.95 44.83
N SER A 144 12.41 -13.78 44.28
CA SER A 144 11.22 -14.39 44.93
C SER A 144 10.20 -13.54 45.70
N LEU A 145 8.93 -13.99 45.59
CA LEU A 145 7.73 -13.58 46.35
C LEU A 145 7.05 -12.33 45.74
N GLU A 146 5.75 -12.20 45.48
CA GLU A 146 4.54 -12.85 45.98
C GLU A 146 3.31 -12.42 45.13
N ILE A 147 2.41 -13.38 44.86
CA ILE A 147 0.94 -13.34 45.08
C ILE A 147 0.11 -12.10 44.66
N GLN A 148 -0.78 -12.34 43.68
CA GLN A 148 -2.20 -11.89 43.50
C GLN A 148 -2.68 -10.49 43.94
N LYS A 149 -3.33 -9.78 42.99
CA LYS A 149 -4.75 -9.32 42.99
C LYS A 149 -4.92 -8.24 41.91
N GLU A 150 -5.73 -8.46 40.89
CA GLU A 150 -7.18 -8.20 40.82
C GLU A 150 -7.58 -6.70 40.87
N ASN A 151 -8.28 -6.32 39.80
CA ASN A 151 -9.37 -5.34 39.72
C ASN A 151 -9.11 -3.83 39.50
N SER A 152 -9.46 -3.41 38.29
CA SER A 152 -10.56 -2.46 37.99
C SER A 152 -10.27 -0.99 37.68
N PHE A 153 -11.12 -0.50 36.77
CA PHE A 153 -11.56 0.89 36.51
C PHE A 153 -10.89 1.74 35.42
N ALA A 154 -11.62 1.78 34.29
CA ALA A 154 -12.26 2.97 33.69
C ALA A 154 -11.55 3.80 32.60
N ASN A 155 -12.24 3.81 31.44
CA ASN A 155 -12.59 4.94 30.57
C ASN A 155 -11.58 6.08 30.40
N VAL A 156 -11.21 6.38 29.14
CA VAL A 156 -11.48 7.68 28.49
C VAL A 156 -11.56 7.49 26.96
N LYS A 157 -12.63 8.05 26.38
CA LYS A 157 -12.93 8.22 24.93
C LYS A 157 -12.03 9.29 24.29
N THR A 158 -12.12 9.38 22.95
CA THR A 158 -11.77 10.50 22.06
C THR A 158 -10.37 10.46 21.42
N HIS A 159 -10.10 10.81 20.15
CA HIS A 159 -10.85 11.39 19.04
C HIS A 159 -10.29 10.80 17.71
N GLU A 160 -11.14 10.57 16.72
CA GLU A 160 -10.77 10.29 15.32
C GLU A 160 -10.35 11.57 14.62
N GLU A 161 -9.19 11.58 13.96
CA GLU A 161 -8.84 12.56 12.92
C GLU A 161 -8.44 11.82 11.64
N SER A 162 -9.29 12.00 10.63
CA SER A 162 -9.26 11.41 9.30
C SER A 162 -8.34 12.23 8.39
N ALA A 163 -7.31 11.60 7.81
CA ALA A 163 -6.51 12.15 6.73
C ALA A 163 -6.74 11.31 5.47
N VAL A 164 -7.50 11.89 4.56
CA VAL A 164 -7.98 11.31 3.32
C VAL A 164 -6.92 11.47 2.21
N ALA A 165 -6.56 10.38 1.55
CA ALA A 165 -5.70 10.38 0.36
C ALA A 165 -6.56 10.18 -0.91
N VAL A 166 -6.42 11.09 -1.87
CA VAL A 166 -7.09 10.99 -3.18
C VAL A 166 -6.58 9.75 -3.92
N ALA A 167 -7.52 8.87 -4.24
CA ALA A 167 -7.31 7.67 -5.03
C ALA A 167 -7.43 8.06 -6.50
N VAL A 168 -6.30 8.41 -7.12
CA VAL A 168 -6.14 8.05 -8.53
C VAL A 168 -6.23 6.53 -8.57
N ALA A 169 -7.32 6.03 -9.13
CA ALA A 169 -7.65 4.62 -9.17
C ALA A 169 -6.44 3.77 -9.63
N PRO A 170 -5.96 2.80 -8.84
CA PRO A 170 -5.30 1.67 -9.45
C PRO A 170 -6.43 0.88 -10.12
N VAL A 171 -6.56 0.99 -11.45
CA VAL A 171 -7.25 -0.05 -12.20
C VAL A 171 -6.37 -1.29 -12.06
N GLU A 172 -6.68 -2.06 -11.03
CA GLU A 172 -6.25 -3.44 -10.90
C GLU A 172 -6.72 -4.14 -12.18
N THR A 173 -5.76 -4.77 -12.84
CA THR A 173 -5.87 -5.54 -14.07
C THR A 173 -7.14 -6.40 -14.10
N ALA A 174 -8.14 -5.93 -14.84
CA ALA A 174 -9.28 -6.71 -15.30
C ALA A 174 -9.44 -6.48 -16.82
N ALA A 175 -8.41 -6.86 -17.57
CA ALA A 175 -8.55 -7.18 -18.98
C ALA A 175 -8.23 -8.67 -19.10
N SER A 176 -9.29 -9.43 -19.36
CA SER A 176 -9.27 -10.82 -19.79
C SER A 176 -8.17 -11.06 -20.81
N GLU A 177 -7.40 -12.13 -20.59
CA GLU A 177 -6.55 -12.76 -21.59
C GLU A 177 -7.40 -13.13 -22.82
N GLU A 178 -7.33 -12.35 -23.90
CA GLU A 178 -7.46 -12.83 -25.28
C GLU A 178 -7.27 -11.68 -26.30
N ALA A 179 -6.30 -11.86 -27.21
CA ALA A 179 -5.96 -11.06 -28.39
C ALA A 179 -5.49 -9.61 -28.12
N VAL A 180 -4.31 -9.14 -28.56
CA VAL A 180 -3.83 -9.18 -29.95
C VAL A 180 -2.30 -9.09 -30.00
N SER A 181 -1.76 -9.82 -30.97
CA SER A 181 -0.40 -9.90 -31.44
C SER A 181 0.18 -8.57 -31.97
N ALA A 182 1.46 -8.33 -31.63
CA ALA A 182 2.48 -7.59 -32.37
C ALA A 182 2.22 -6.12 -32.76
N SER A 183 2.99 -5.21 -32.18
CA SER A 183 3.98 -4.39 -32.90
C SER A 183 4.87 -3.65 -31.90
N SER A 184 6.17 -3.86 -32.05
CA SER A 184 7.25 -3.25 -31.28
C SER A 184 7.61 -1.89 -31.86
N GLU A 185 7.35 -0.82 -31.10
CA GLU A 185 8.00 0.48 -31.27
C GLU A 185 8.55 0.95 -29.92
N PRO A 186 9.71 1.65 -29.89
CA PRO A 186 10.38 1.99 -28.66
C PRO A 186 9.55 3.01 -27.89
N ALA A 187 9.25 2.70 -26.63
CA ALA A 187 8.61 3.62 -25.70
C ALA A 187 9.44 4.90 -25.62
N VAL A 188 8.85 6.01 -26.09
CA VAL A 188 9.38 7.36 -25.87
C VAL A 188 9.47 7.56 -24.36
N GLU A 189 10.69 7.82 -23.86
CA GLU A 189 10.93 8.26 -22.49
C GLU A 189 10.14 9.54 -22.24
N LYS A 190 8.92 9.41 -21.68
CA LYS A 190 8.11 10.54 -21.25
C LYS A 190 8.78 11.12 -20.01
N GLU A 191 9.12 12.41 -20.10
CA GLU A 191 9.63 13.21 -18.99
C GLU A 191 8.78 12.97 -17.73
N GLU A 192 9.43 12.53 -16.64
CA GLU A 192 8.80 12.20 -15.36
C GLU A 192 8.17 13.46 -14.73
N GLU A 193 6.94 13.78 -15.14
CA GLU A 193 6.11 14.77 -14.44
C GLU A 193 5.92 14.34 -12.97
N ASP A 194 6.02 15.33 -12.08
CA ASP A 194 5.90 15.13 -10.64
C ASP A 194 4.50 14.58 -10.33
N LEU A 195 4.44 13.35 -9.83
CA LEU A 195 3.19 12.71 -9.42
C LEU A 195 2.43 13.55 -8.37
N GLU A 196 3.13 14.41 -7.59
CA GLU A 196 2.49 15.36 -6.68
C GLU A 196 1.78 16.49 -7.45
N GLU A 197 2.34 16.95 -8.57
CA GLU A 197 1.71 17.95 -9.43
C GLU A 197 0.48 17.39 -10.11
N ILE A 198 0.55 16.14 -10.58
CA ILE A 198 -0.59 15.45 -11.20
C ILE A 198 -1.72 15.24 -10.17
N ASN A 199 -1.40 14.80 -8.95
CA ASN A 199 -2.41 14.66 -7.89
C ASN A 199 -3.02 16.01 -7.53
N ARG A 200 -2.20 17.07 -7.42
CA ARG A 200 -2.68 18.43 -7.17
C ARG A 200 -3.59 18.94 -8.29
N GLU A 201 -3.27 18.63 -9.54
CA GLU A 201 -4.10 18.98 -10.70
C GLU A 201 -5.45 18.25 -10.64
N GLY A 202 -5.45 16.95 -10.31
CA GLY A 202 -6.66 16.16 -10.08
C GLY A 202 -7.53 16.71 -8.93
N ASP A 203 -6.94 16.99 -7.78
CA ASP A 203 -7.62 17.55 -6.61
C ASP A 203 -8.20 18.92 -6.92
N ARG A 204 -7.46 19.75 -7.66
CA ARG A 204 -7.92 21.07 -8.10
C ARG A 204 -9.15 20.95 -9.00
N ILE A 205 -9.15 19.99 -9.93
CA ILE A 205 -10.30 19.71 -10.80
C ILE A 205 -11.51 19.28 -9.95
N TYR A 206 -11.36 18.28 -9.07
CA TYR A 206 -12.46 17.80 -8.25
C TYR A 206 -13.05 18.89 -7.34
N ASN A 207 -12.20 19.67 -6.67
CA ASN A 207 -12.67 20.77 -5.82
C ASN A 207 -13.38 21.86 -6.64
N THR A 208 -12.89 22.17 -7.84
CA THR A 208 -13.51 23.17 -8.72
C THR A 208 -14.87 22.66 -9.20
N VAL A 209 -14.94 21.41 -9.70
CA VAL A 209 -16.19 20.80 -10.16
C VAL A 209 -17.20 20.69 -9.01
N ALA A 210 -16.75 20.33 -7.80
CA ALA A 210 -17.59 20.30 -6.61
C ALA A 210 -18.24 21.65 -6.32
N SER A 211 -17.49 22.75 -6.45
CA SER A 211 -18.04 24.10 -6.29
C SER A 211 -19.05 24.48 -7.37
N LEU A 212 -18.98 23.86 -8.55
CA LEU A 212 -19.84 24.10 -9.71
C LEU A 212 -21.02 23.13 -9.81
N MET A 213 -21.19 22.17 -8.89
CA MET A 213 -22.26 21.16 -8.92
C MET A 213 -23.69 21.74 -8.91
N HIS A 214 -23.85 23.01 -8.56
CA HIS A 214 -25.13 23.72 -8.59
C HIS A 214 -25.53 24.16 -10.02
N LEU A 215 -24.61 24.10 -10.98
CA LEU A 215 -24.84 24.42 -12.38
C LEU A 215 -25.12 23.13 -13.19
N PRO A 216 -25.71 23.23 -14.39
CA PRO A 216 -25.85 22.09 -15.28
C PRO A 216 -24.49 21.55 -15.75
N PRO A 217 -24.32 20.22 -15.93
CA PRO A 217 -23.07 19.62 -16.38
C PRO A 217 -22.56 20.15 -17.73
N GLN A 218 -23.45 20.63 -18.61
CA GLN A 218 -23.12 21.15 -19.94
C GLN A 218 -22.54 22.58 -19.90
N THR A 219 -22.53 23.23 -18.74
CA THR A 219 -22.05 24.61 -18.60
C THR A 219 -20.57 24.70 -19.00
N GLU A 220 -20.21 25.75 -19.73
CA GLU A 220 -18.84 25.94 -20.25
C GLU A 220 -17.77 25.82 -19.17
N ALA A 221 -17.98 26.41 -18.00
CA ALA A 221 -17.06 26.32 -16.86
C ALA A 221 -16.83 24.86 -16.39
N VAL A 222 -17.87 24.02 -16.40
CA VAL A 222 -17.77 22.60 -16.03
C VAL A 222 -17.05 21.81 -17.13
N GLN A 223 -17.36 22.10 -18.39
CA GLN A 223 -16.75 21.44 -19.55
C GLN A 223 -15.27 21.81 -19.73
N GLN A 224 -14.84 23.01 -19.31
CA GLN A 224 -13.43 23.38 -19.23
C GLN A 224 -12.67 22.50 -18.23
N GLU A 225 -13.26 22.20 -17.08
CA GLU A 225 -12.66 21.27 -16.10
C GLU A 225 -12.68 19.83 -16.63
N MET A 226 -13.71 19.40 -17.37
CA MET A 226 -13.71 18.07 -18.02
C MET A 226 -12.64 17.95 -19.10
N LYS A 227 -12.37 19.03 -19.85
CA LYS A 227 -11.22 19.10 -20.76
C LYS A 227 -9.90 18.95 -20.03
N ALA A 228 -9.70 19.69 -18.94
CA ALA A 228 -8.49 19.58 -18.12
C ALA A 228 -8.32 18.14 -17.59
N TYR A 229 -9.42 17.53 -17.11
CA TYR A 229 -9.43 16.16 -16.63
C TYR A 229 -9.11 15.14 -17.73
N TYR A 230 -9.70 15.30 -18.91
CA TYR A 230 -9.41 14.46 -20.06
C TYR A 230 -7.96 14.60 -20.53
N THR A 231 -7.39 15.81 -20.52
CA THR A 231 -5.97 16.05 -20.81
C THR A 231 -5.08 15.39 -19.77
N LEU A 232 -5.42 15.49 -18.48
CA LEU A 232 -4.69 14.84 -17.39
C LEU A 232 -4.67 13.32 -17.54
N LEU A 233 -5.83 12.71 -17.81
CA LEU A 233 -5.93 11.26 -18.03
C LEU A 233 -5.16 10.82 -19.29
N ASN A 234 -5.12 11.66 -20.33
CA ASN A 234 -4.36 11.40 -21.54
C ASN A 234 -2.85 11.36 -21.34
N ARG A 235 -2.34 11.87 -20.21
CA ARG A 235 -0.91 11.74 -19.87
C ARG A 235 -0.55 10.29 -19.52
N PHE A 236 -1.48 9.56 -18.88
CA PHE A 236 -1.29 8.18 -18.43
C PHE A 236 -1.73 7.13 -19.44
N TYR A 237 -2.81 7.40 -20.18
CA TYR A 237 -3.44 6.44 -21.09
C TYR A 237 -3.84 7.14 -22.39
N GLU A 238 -3.93 6.43 -23.51
CA GLU A 238 -4.65 6.97 -24.67
C GLU A 238 -6.15 6.91 -24.40
N CYS A 239 -6.69 7.97 -23.80
CA CYS A 239 -8.07 8.04 -23.36
C CYS A 239 -8.97 8.32 -24.57
N SER A 240 -9.62 7.28 -25.07
CA SER A 240 -10.68 7.46 -26.06
C SER A 240 -11.96 8.02 -25.41
N PRO A 241 -12.84 8.73 -26.16
CA PRO A 241 -14.12 9.19 -25.64
C PRO A 241 -15.00 8.07 -25.05
N LYS A 242 -14.87 6.84 -25.55
CA LYS A 242 -15.54 5.65 -24.99
C LYS A 242 -14.96 5.27 -23.62
N MET A 243 -13.63 5.29 -23.48
CA MET A 243 -12.96 4.99 -22.22
C MET A 243 -13.30 6.03 -21.15
N PHE A 244 -13.35 7.31 -21.52
CA PHE A 244 -13.70 8.39 -20.61
C PHE A 244 -15.12 8.21 -20.03
N ARG A 245 -16.11 7.83 -20.86
CA ARG A 245 -17.46 7.47 -20.37
C ARG A 245 -17.45 6.27 -19.43
N GLY A 246 -16.70 5.23 -19.77
CA GLY A 246 -16.56 4.04 -18.93
C GLY A 246 -15.96 4.33 -17.55
N LEU A 247 -15.01 5.27 -17.47
CA LEU A 247 -14.47 5.75 -16.19
C LEU A 247 -15.54 6.47 -15.36
N GLY A 248 -16.36 7.32 -15.99
CA GLY A 248 -17.49 7.95 -15.31
C GLY A 248 -18.48 6.94 -14.73
N ASP A 249 -18.78 5.87 -15.47
CA ASP A 249 -19.64 4.79 -14.97
C ASP A 249 -19.01 4.04 -13.78
N LEU A 250 -17.70 3.76 -13.85
CA LEU A 250 -16.96 3.13 -12.76
C LEU A 250 -17.00 3.98 -11.49
N TYR A 251 -16.77 5.29 -11.61
CA TYR A 251 -16.78 6.22 -10.49
C TYR A 251 -18.14 6.30 -9.80
N ALA A 252 -19.23 6.29 -10.58
CA ALA A 252 -20.58 6.38 -10.04
C ALA A 252 -21.12 5.03 -9.49
N SER A 253 -20.59 3.90 -9.94
CA SER A 253 -21.10 2.55 -9.60
C SER A 253 -20.31 1.82 -8.51
N ASP A 254 -18.99 1.97 -8.45
CA ASP A 254 -18.15 1.33 -7.42
C ASP A 254 -18.04 2.23 -6.19
N SER A 255 -18.49 1.70 -5.04
CA SER A 255 -18.50 2.43 -3.77
C SER A 255 -17.14 2.89 -3.30
N ARG A 256 -16.05 2.21 -3.68
CA ARG A 256 -14.67 2.60 -3.30
C ARG A 256 -14.26 3.89 -4.00
N PHE A 257 -14.57 4.00 -5.29
CA PHE A 257 -14.28 5.21 -6.07
C PHE A 257 -15.23 6.35 -5.73
N ALA A 258 -16.53 6.07 -5.61
CA ALA A 258 -17.52 7.05 -5.21
C ALA A 258 -17.18 7.68 -3.85
N SER A 259 -16.80 6.85 -2.86
CA SER A 259 -16.44 7.36 -1.52
C SER A 259 -15.18 8.21 -1.51
N ASN A 260 -14.25 7.98 -2.45
CA ASN A 260 -13.04 8.80 -2.55
C ASN A 260 -13.33 10.15 -3.22
N ILE A 261 -14.09 10.14 -4.32
CA ILE A 261 -14.41 11.35 -5.07
C ILE A 261 -15.37 12.24 -4.26
N ASP A 262 -16.36 11.65 -3.58
CA ASP A 262 -17.36 12.39 -2.80
C ASP A 262 -16.77 13.09 -1.55
N GLN A 263 -15.50 12.84 -1.20
CA GLN A 263 -14.80 13.60 -0.15
C GLN A 263 -14.62 15.07 -0.53
N HIS A 264 -14.62 15.39 -1.83
CA HIS A 264 -14.54 16.77 -2.34
C HIS A 264 -15.92 17.44 -2.43
N GLY A 265 -17.01 16.66 -2.43
CA GLY A 265 -18.37 17.15 -2.49
C GLY A 265 -19.37 15.99 -2.52
N GLN A 266 -20.40 16.04 -1.68
CA GLN A 266 -21.38 14.96 -1.61
C GLN A 266 -22.11 14.77 -2.95
N GLY A 267 -22.05 13.56 -3.52
CA GLY A 267 -22.64 13.26 -4.83
C GLY A 267 -21.80 13.68 -6.04
N LEU A 268 -20.55 14.11 -5.82
CA LEU A 268 -19.64 14.54 -6.89
C LEU A 268 -19.40 13.43 -7.90
N ALA A 269 -19.24 12.17 -7.48
CA ALA A 269 -18.97 11.06 -8.40
C ALA A 269 -20.06 10.88 -9.46
N LYS A 270 -21.33 11.08 -9.08
CA LYS A 270 -22.48 11.01 -10.01
C LYS A 270 -22.50 12.22 -10.94
N TYR A 271 -22.29 13.41 -10.39
CA TYR A 271 -22.22 14.63 -11.20
C TYR A 271 -21.06 14.60 -12.20
N LEU A 272 -19.90 14.07 -11.77
CA LEU A 272 -18.71 13.91 -12.58
C LEU A 272 -18.97 12.97 -13.76
N LYS A 273 -19.64 11.83 -13.53
CA LYS A 273 -20.09 10.96 -14.61
C LYS A 273 -20.88 11.73 -15.67
N ASP A 274 -21.92 12.47 -15.26
CA ASP A 274 -22.79 13.18 -16.20
C ASP A 274 -22.02 14.25 -16.98
N ALA A 275 -21.10 14.97 -16.34
CA ALA A 275 -20.23 15.94 -16.98
C ALA A 275 -19.24 15.31 -17.98
N MET A 276 -18.67 14.15 -17.64
CA MET A 276 -17.77 13.38 -18.50
C MET A 276 -18.49 12.85 -19.75
N TYR A 277 -19.75 12.46 -19.62
CA TYR A 277 -20.57 12.01 -20.74
C TYR A 277 -20.79 13.12 -21.77
N VAL A 278 -21.20 14.31 -21.31
CA VAL A 278 -21.38 15.49 -22.17
C VAL A 278 -20.08 15.83 -22.91
N TYR A 279 -18.95 15.84 -22.19
CA TYR A 279 -17.67 16.15 -22.79
C TYR A 279 -17.27 15.13 -23.86
N ALA A 280 -17.47 13.83 -23.59
CA ALA A 280 -17.16 12.76 -24.52
C ALA A 280 -18.05 12.75 -25.77
N GLU A 281 -19.31 13.22 -25.66
CA GLU A 281 -20.19 13.41 -26.82
C GLU A 281 -19.66 14.53 -27.72
N GLY A 282 -19.27 15.67 -27.16
CA GLY A 282 -18.69 16.78 -27.92
C GLY A 282 -17.36 16.44 -28.64
N LEU A 283 -16.64 15.40 -28.20
CA LEU A 283 -15.44 14.88 -28.87
C LEU A 283 -15.73 13.91 -30.02
N GLN A 284 -16.94 13.34 -30.11
CA GLN A 284 -17.33 12.44 -31.21
C GLN A 284 -17.87 13.21 -32.42
N ASP A 285 -18.35 14.44 -32.22
CA ASP A 285 -18.90 15.33 -33.24
C ASP A 285 -17.86 16.31 -33.84
N ALA A 286 -16.58 16.19 -33.47
CA ALA A 286 -15.46 17.04 -33.90
C ALA A 286 -14.49 16.29 -34.83
#